data_AF-A0A101LJK2-F1
#
_entry.id   AF-A0A101LJK2-F1
#
_cell.length_a   1.000
_cell.length_b   1.000
_cell.length_c   1.000
_cell.angle_alpha   90.00
_cell.angle_beta   90.00
_cell.angle_gamma   90.00
#
_symmetry.space_group_name_H-M   'P 1'
#
loop_
_entity.id
_entity.type
_entity.pdbx_description
1 polymer ?
#
loop_
_entity_poly.entity_id
_entity_poly.type
_entity_poly.pdbx_seq_one_letter_code
_entity_poly.pdbx_strand_id
1 'polypeptide(L)'
;MPPARFEYHTEFSPLTYRVQERGWLMFKHEQQTGTPDVAAFLADPERQARLQALGADGWELVSVQPVLEGRAQIGQQTAQGNQGWGVGYAVATGFLLFFKRLITPA
;
A
#
# COMPACT_ATOMS: atom_id res chain seq x y z
N MET A 1 -38.31 14.18 6.97
CA MET A 1 -37.20 14.62 6.09
C MET A 1 -36.90 13.50 5.11
N PRO A 2 -36.69 13.78 3.82
CA PRO A 2 -36.15 12.77 2.90
C PRO A 2 -34.75 12.32 3.35
N PRO A 3 -34.35 11.07 3.07
CA PRO A 3 -33.02 10.59 3.44
C PRO A 3 -31.93 11.37 2.69
N ALA A 4 -30.83 11.66 3.37
CA ALA A 4 -29.65 12.23 2.74
C ALA A 4 -29.11 11.28 1.66
N ARG A 5 -28.74 11.84 0.50
CA ARG A 5 -28.13 11.09 -0.60
C ARG A 5 -26.65 11.43 -0.66
N PHE A 6 -25.83 10.42 -0.95
CA PHE A 6 -24.38 10.56 -1.00
C PHE A 6 -23.82 10.06 -2.33
N GLU A 7 -22.79 10.75 -2.81
CA GLU A 7 -21.83 10.25 -3.79
C GLU A 7 -20.68 9.56 -3.08
N TYR A 8 -20.05 8.58 -3.73
CA TYR A 8 -18.91 7.83 -3.21
C TYR A 8 -17.74 7.92 -4.16
N HIS A 9 -16.54 7.97 -3.59
CA HIS A 9 -15.27 8.01 -4.34
C HIS A 9 -14.22 7.14 -3.64
N THR A 10 -13.34 6.53 -4.41
CA THR A 10 -12.29 5.64 -3.89
C THR A 10 -10.95 6.07 -4.46
N GLU A 11 -9.95 6.22 -3.61
CA GLU A 11 -8.55 6.45 -3.99
C GLU A 11 -7.67 5.28 -3.57
N PHE A 12 -6.74 4.89 -4.42
CA PHE A 12 -5.69 3.94 -4.05
C PHE A 12 -4.39 4.68 -3.77
N SER A 13 -3.81 4.44 -2.58
CA SER A 13 -2.54 5.00 -2.15
C SER A 13 -1.49 3.89 -2.06
N PRO A 14 -0.55 3.77 -3.02
CA PRO A 14 0.42 2.69 -3.05
C PRO A 14 1.45 2.82 -1.92
N LEU A 15 1.84 1.70 -1.32
CA LEU A 15 2.89 1.60 -0.30
C LEU A 15 4.11 0.91 -0.89
N THR A 16 5.22 1.63 -0.98
CA THR A 16 6.48 1.11 -1.52
C THR A 16 7.33 0.48 -0.41
N TYR A 17 8.19 -0.47 -0.81
CA TYR A 17 9.10 -1.17 0.09
C TYR A 17 10.54 -0.80 -0.27
N ARG A 18 11.40 -0.68 0.74
CA ARG A 18 12.82 -0.42 0.49
C ARG A 18 13.47 -1.64 -0.12
N VAL A 19 14.21 -1.44 -1.20
CA VAL A 19 15.11 -2.45 -1.73
C VAL A 19 16.45 -2.27 -1.02
N GLN A 20 16.91 -3.30 -0.30
CA GLN A 20 18.30 -3.32 0.15
C GLN A 20 19.13 -3.97 -0.97
N GLU A 21 19.98 -3.17 -1.60
CA GLU A 21 21.07 -3.73 -2.40
C GLU A 21 22.09 -4.35 -1.44
N ARG A 22 22.24 -5.67 -1.47
CA ARG A 22 23.38 -6.35 -0.84
C ARG A 22 24.33 -6.79 -1.96
N GLY A 23 25.54 -6.22 -2.00
CA GLY A 23 26.61 -6.69 -2.91
C GLY A 23 27.81 -5.74 -3.08
N TRP A 24 29.01 -6.31 -3.15
CA TRP A 24 30.23 -5.64 -3.64
C TRP A 24 30.30 -5.79 -5.18
N LEU A 25 30.66 -4.70 -5.87
CA LEU A 25 30.93 -4.54 -7.32
C LEU A 25 29.98 -5.19 -8.36
N MET A 26 29.89 -6.53 -8.46
CA MET A 26 29.26 -7.24 -9.61
C MET A 26 28.13 -8.21 -9.22
N PHE A 27 27.81 -8.35 -7.92
CA PHE A 27 26.77 -9.25 -7.41
C PHE A 27 25.73 -8.49 -6.59
N LYS A 28 25.15 -7.43 -7.16
CA LYS A 28 24.01 -6.77 -6.55
C LYS A 28 22.79 -7.68 -6.66
N HIS A 29 22.41 -8.31 -5.56
CA HIS A 29 21.08 -8.87 -5.43
C HIS A 29 20.19 -7.84 -4.77
N GLU A 30 19.15 -7.42 -5.48
CA GLU A 30 18.06 -6.65 -4.90
C GLU A 30 17.25 -7.59 -4.00
N GLN A 31 17.40 -7.44 -2.69
CA GLN A 31 16.48 -8.06 -1.75
C GLN A 31 15.46 -7.01 -1.37
N GLN A 32 14.23 -7.16 -1.86
CA GLN A 32 13.11 -6.39 -1.32
C GLN A 32 13.05 -6.67 0.19
N THR A 33 13.19 -5.62 0.99
CA THR A 33 12.99 -5.75 2.43
C THR A 33 11.49 -5.98 2.69
N GLY A 34 11.17 -6.75 3.73
CA GLY A 34 9.78 -6.89 4.20
C GLY A 34 9.24 -5.63 4.90
N THR A 35 9.98 -4.53 4.89
CA THR A 35 9.64 -3.30 5.61
C THR A 35 9.23 -2.21 4.64
N PRO A 36 8.01 -1.65 4.77
CA PRO A 36 7.56 -0.56 3.91
C PRO A 36 8.32 0.74 4.20
N ASP A 37 8.51 1.58 3.18
CA ASP A 37 9.06 2.92 3.34
C ASP A 37 7.99 3.91 3.82
N VAL A 38 7.65 3.83 5.11
CA VAL A 38 6.61 4.67 5.72
C VAL A 38 6.95 6.16 5.62
N ALA A 39 8.24 6.51 5.72
CA ALA A 39 8.66 7.91 5.63
C ALA A 39 8.44 8.47 4.23
N ALA A 40 8.87 7.74 3.19
CA ALA A 40 8.64 8.13 1.81
C ALA A 40 7.14 8.14 1.47
N PHE A 41 6.38 7.17 1.99
CA PHE A 41 4.93 7.17 1.89
C PHE A 41 4.42 8.50 2.44
N LEU A 42 4.55 8.79 3.74
CA LEU A 42 3.98 9.99 4.38
C LEU A 42 4.42 11.32 3.76
N ALA A 43 5.65 11.41 3.24
CA ALA A 43 6.22 12.63 2.66
C ALA A 43 5.79 12.92 1.21
N ASP A 44 5.05 12.02 0.56
CA ASP A 44 4.62 12.15 -0.84
C ASP A 44 3.74 13.41 -1.07
N PRO A 45 4.25 14.42 -1.81
CA PRO A 45 3.55 15.69 -2.02
C PRO A 45 2.34 15.54 -2.96
N GLU A 46 2.36 14.61 -3.92
CA GLU A 46 1.25 14.41 -4.86
C GLU A 46 0.04 13.82 -4.12
N ARG A 47 0.29 12.82 -3.27
CA ARG A 47 -0.78 12.26 -2.44
C ARG A 47 -1.34 13.29 -1.47
N GLN A 48 -0.50 14.11 -0.84
CA GLN A 48 -0.96 15.18 0.03
C GLN A 48 -1.83 16.20 -0.72
N ALA A 49 -1.40 16.64 -1.91
CA ALA A 49 -2.17 17.55 -2.75
C ALA A 49 -3.52 16.94 -3.16
N ARG A 50 -3.54 15.65 -3.52
CA ARG A 50 -4.78 14.94 -3.89
C ARG A 50 -5.77 14.87 -2.73
N LEU A 51 -5.29 14.53 -1.52
CA LEU A 51 -6.14 14.48 -0.32
C LEU A 51 -6.69 15.85 0.06
N GLN A 52 -5.88 16.91 -0.09
CA GLN A 52 -6.34 18.29 0.14
C GLN A 52 -7.41 18.71 -0.87
N ALA A 53 -7.23 18.39 -2.15
CA ALA A 53 -8.22 18.68 -3.19
C ALA A 53 -9.56 17.98 -2.91
N LEU A 54 -9.53 16.69 -2.52
CA LEU A 54 -10.73 15.95 -2.14
C LEU A 54 -11.45 16.62 -0.95
N GLY A 55 -10.70 17.01 0.09
CA GLY A 55 -11.26 17.74 1.22
C GLY A 55 -11.89 19.08 0.81
N ALA A 56 -11.24 19.84 -0.06
CA ALA A 56 -11.75 21.12 -0.58
C ALA A 56 -13.04 20.93 -1.41
N ASP A 57 -13.15 19.82 -2.14
CA ASP A 57 -14.33 19.44 -2.93
C ASP A 57 -15.48 18.86 -2.08
N GLY A 58 -15.33 18.83 -0.76
CA GLY A 58 -16.34 18.39 0.20
C GLY A 58 -16.40 16.88 0.43
N TRP A 59 -15.37 16.13 0.00
CA TRP A 59 -15.28 14.71 0.28
C TRP A 59 -14.85 14.43 1.73
N GLU A 60 -15.64 13.62 2.41
CA GLU A 60 -15.36 13.11 3.76
C GLU A 60 -14.76 11.71 3.65
N LEU A 61 -13.58 11.49 4.23
CA LEU A 61 -12.99 10.15 4.35
C LEU A 61 -13.77 9.33 5.38
N VAL A 62 -14.30 8.18 4.96
CA VAL A 62 -15.15 7.33 5.82
C VAL A 62 -14.52 6.00 6.18
N SER A 63 -13.57 5.50 5.39
CA SER A 63 -12.90 4.24 5.66
C SER A 63 -11.55 4.17 4.96
N VAL A 64 -10.61 3.46 5.58
CA VAL A 64 -9.31 3.13 5.00
C VAL A 64 -9.11 1.63 5.18
N GLN A 65 -8.79 0.93 4.09
CA GLN A 65 -8.53 -0.51 4.11
C GLN A 65 -7.17 -0.82 3.49
N PRO A 66 -6.33 -1.66 4.12
CA PRO A 66 -5.09 -2.10 3.50
C PRO A 66 -5.38 -3.03 2.32
N VAL A 67 -4.64 -2.85 1.23
CA VAL A 67 -4.58 -3.83 0.14
C VAL A 67 -3.44 -4.79 0.47
N LEU A 68 -3.75 -6.07 0.56
CA LEU A 68 -2.79 -7.11 0.92
C LEU A 68 -2.42 -7.96 -0.30
N GLU A 69 -1.13 -8.21 -0.47
CA GLU A 69 -0.59 -9.17 -1.42
C GLU A 69 -0.05 -10.38 -0.65
N GLY A 70 -0.48 -11.58 -1.06
CA GLY A 70 0.09 -12.84 -0.56
C GLY A 70 1.43 -13.11 -1.23
N ARG A 71 2.48 -13.30 -0.44
CA ARG A 71 3.83 -13.64 -0.90
C ARG A 71 4.25 -14.98 -0.34
N ALA A 72 5.11 -15.68 -1.09
CA ALA A 72 5.75 -16.91 -0.65
C ALA A 72 7.26 -16.78 -0.83
N GLN A 73 8.02 -17.15 0.20
CA GLN A 73 9.46 -17.26 0.13
C GLN A 73 9.85 -18.74 0.30
N ILE A 74 10.64 -19.23 -0.64
CA ILE A 74 11.11 -20.63 -0.66
C ILE A 74 12.63 -20.59 -0.52
N GLY A 75 13.14 -21.23 0.54
CA GLY A 75 14.56 -21.46 0.74
C GLY A 75 15.08 -22.60 -0.13
N GLN A 76 16.25 -22.41 -0.74
CA GLN A 76 16.92 -23.41 -1.56
C GLN A 76 17.23 -24.70 -0.76
N GLN A 77 16.99 -25.86 -1.36
CA GLN A 77 17.51 -27.13 -0.84
C GLN A 77 19.00 -27.23 -1.16
N THR A 78 19.83 -27.38 -0.14
CA THR A 78 21.27 -27.66 -0.35
C THR A 78 21.47 -29.16 -0.59
N ALA A 79 22.42 -29.53 -1.46
CA ALA A 79 22.77 -30.92 -1.77
C ALA A 79 23.16 -31.78 -0.55
N GLN A 80 23.44 -31.16 0.61
CA GLN A 80 23.75 -31.78 1.90
C GLN A 80 22.52 -32.13 2.77
N GLY A 81 21.31 -32.12 2.22
CA GLY A 81 20.13 -32.72 2.88
C GLY A 81 19.42 -31.82 3.92
N ASN A 82 19.70 -30.52 3.97
CA ASN A 82 18.83 -29.61 4.71
C ASN A 82 17.45 -29.53 4.03
N GLN A 83 16.40 -29.77 4.81
CA GLN A 83 15.02 -29.64 4.37
C GLN A 83 14.78 -28.21 3.89
N GLY A 84 14.35 -28.07 2.63
CA GLY A 84 13.92 -26.77 2.10
C GLY A 84 12.77 -26.24 2.95
N TRP A 85 12.72 -24.93 3.15
CA TRP A 85 11.66 -24.28 3.91
C TRP A 85 10.84 -23.38 2.99
N GLY A 86 9.55 -23.25 3.30
CA GLY A 86 8.64 -22.33 2.62
C GLY A 86 7.87 -21.55 3.66
N VAL A 87 7.80 -20.23 3.50
CA VAL A 87 6.98 -19.36 4.35
C VAL A 87 6.07 -18.52 3.46
N GLY A 88 4.76 -18.60 3.72
CA GLY A 88 3.76 -17.70 3.15
C GLY A 88 3.44 -16.57 4.12
N TYR A 89 3.33 -15.34 3.62
CA TYR A 89 2.99 -14.17 4.42
C TYR A 89 2.25 -13.14 3.57
N ALA A 90 1.46 -12.28 4.20
CA ALA A 90 0.79 -11.16 3.53
C ALA A 90 1.57 -9.87 3.77
N VAL A 91 1.69 -9.04 2.75
CA VAL A 91 2.26 -7.68 2.85
C VAL A 91 1.28 -6.65 2.34
N ALA A 92 1.26 -5.47 2.95
CA ALA A 92 0.41 -4.39 2.49
C ALA A 92 1.04 -3.71 1.26
N THR A 93 0.37 -3.69 0.12
CA THR A 93 0.85 -3.00 -1.11
C THR A 93 0.33 -1.58 -1.23
N GLY A 94 -0.58 -1.17 -0.35
CA GLY A 94 -1.14 0.16 -0.31
C GLY A 94 -2.42 0.20 0.52
N PHE A 95 -3.18 1.27 0.35
CA PHE A 95 -4.44 1.52 1.05
C PHE A 95 -5.52 1.98 0.07
N LEU A 96 -6.72 1.44 0.20
CA LEU A 96 -7.93 2.01 -0.39
C LEU A 96 -8.55 2.99 0.59
N LEU A 97 -8.75 4.22 0.14
CA LEU A 97 -9.39 5.30 0.89
C LEU A 97 -10.77 5.51 0.30
N PHE A 98 -11.80 5.33 1.12
CA PHE A 98 -13.19 5.46 0.73
C PHE A 98 -13.73 6.79 1.24
N PHE A 99 -14.33 7.55 0.34
CA PHE A 99 -14.90 8.86 0.61
C PHE A 99 -16.39 8.88 0.31
N LYS A 100 -17.11 9.77 0.98
CA LYS A 100 -18.48 10.16 0.62
C LYS A 100 -18.60 11.67 0.53
N ARG A 101 -19.60 12.15 -0.21
CA ARG A 101 -19.99 13.57 -0.25
C ARG A 101 -21.50 13.68 -0.34
N LEU A 102 -22.09 14.66 0.36
CA LEU A 102 -23.54 14.90 0.31
C LEU A 102 -23.94 15.43 -1.08
N ILE A 103 -24.96 14.82 -1.67
CA ILE A 103 -25.62 15.36 -2.87
C ILE A 103 -26.57 16.45 -2.41
N THR A 104 -26.22 17.71 -2.66
CA THR A 104 -27.13 18.82 -2.43
C THR A 104 -28.19 18.80 -3.54
N PRO A 105 -29.50 18.74 -3.22
CA PRO A 105 -30.54 18.87 -4.23
C PRO A 105 -30.41 20.24 -4.91
N ALA A 106 -30.52 20.27 -6.24
CA ALA A 106 -30.58 21.51 -7.02
C ALA A 106 -31.85 22.33 -6.71
#